data_AF-A0A420N7J6-F1
#
_entry.id   AF-A0A420N7J6-F1
#
_cell.length_a   1.000
_cell.length_b   1.000
_cell.length_c   1.000
_cell.angle_alpha   90.00
_cell.angle_beta   90.00
_cell.angle_gamma   90.00
#
_symmetry.space_group_name_H-M   'P 1'
#
loop_
_entity.id
_entity.type
_entity.pdbx_description
1 polymer ?
#
loop_
_entity_poly.entity_id
_entity_poly.type
_entity_poly.pdbx_seq_one_letter_code
_entity_poly.pdbx_strand_id
1 'polypeptide(L)'
;MSDTEKSSTQAETEILQLVAELDKGRILSIAERIEKRGIRQFLQKTQSGVHDSQLQSEKFRIWLENCPFTASPSLIQNWTCATTVKLIHWASEARWHYAEQLRTLLKLDESQRQAWLDNLHKVARYHSAIKSMVKFAVKEPGIFVNIVIRPINAPNPRRFKFPNDKAPLLAVVRTLVGKDTNSTMEKLEKHLGTQDVEARLRRACRLELTLHAEMQIVVFYEVNPGLAPHLRLIGTSKKACFLCDKYLRHHPLRLQASACHQKIYPSWMPPPYYKVTGKSTKLPFIKLSGDIEKLTRQELKVALTAPLRPPNYDSTAGPSLTLTATMPTELRSLRETRAEPTVGDDRFSEDSD
;
A
#
# COMPACT_ATOMS: atom_id res chain seq x y z
N MET A 1 10.52 -3.19 -40.86
CA MET A 1 11.28 -3.47 -39.62
C MET A 1 10.61 -4.70 -39.02
N SER A 2 11.32 -5.81 -38.90
CA SER A 2 10.73 -7.05 -38.39
C SER A 2 10.43 -6.88 -36.90
N ASP A 3 9.15 -6.91 -36.53
CA ASP A 3 8.72 -7.05 -35.14
C ASP A 3 9.06 -8.47 -34.68
N THR A 4 10.31 -8.68 -34.28
CA THR A 4 10.72 -9.91 -33.64
C THR A 4 10.07 -9.94 -32.27
N GLU A 5 9.16 -10.89 -32.05
CA GLU A 5 8.48 -11.12 -30.78
C GLU A 5 9.53 -11.27 -29.66
N LYS A 6 9.60 -10.29 -28.76
CA LYS A 6 10.59 -10.31 -27.67
C LYS A 6 10.20 -11.40 -26.66
N SER A 7 11.19 -12.14 -26.15
CA SER A 7 10.94 -13.08 -25.06
C SER A 7 10.46 -12.36 -23.80
N SER A 8 9.62 -13.02 -23.00
CA SER A 8 9.07 -12.46 -21.74
C SER A 8 10.20 -11.98 -20.81
N THR A 9 11.32 -12.70 -20.79
CA THR A 9 12.49 -12.40 -19.94
C THR A 9 13.24 -11.14 -20.41
N GLN A 10 13.36 -10.93 -21.72
CA GLN A 10 13.96 -9.71 -22.26
C GLN A 10 13.08 -8.49 -21.98
N ALA A 11 11.76 -8.61 -22.17
CA ALA A 11 10.81 -7.55 -21.86
C ALA A 11 10.82 -7.17 -20.37
N GLU A 12 10.88 -8.15 -19.46
CA GLU A 12 11.02 -7.92 -18.01
C GLU A 12 12.27 -7.10 -17.67
N THR A 13 13.41 -7.41 -18.32
CA THR A 13 14.68 -6.73 -18.08
C THR A 13 14.67 -5.28 -18.59
N GLU A 14 14.20 -5.06 -19.82
CA GLU A 14 14.10 -3.73 -20.42
C GLU A 14 13.17 -2.82 -19.61
N ILE A 15 11.99 -3.34 -19.20
CA ILE A 15 11.03 -2.60 -18.39
C ILE A 15 11.59 -2.31 -17.00
N LEU A 16 12.33 -3.24 -16.41
CA LEU A 16 12.97 -3.01 -15.11
C LEU A 16 14.02 -1.89 -15.18
N GLN A 17 14.81 -1.82 -16.24
CA GLN A 17 15.76 -0.71 -16.45
C GLN A 17 15.03 0.62 -16.60
N LEU A 18 13.96 0.65 -17.42
CA LEU A 18 13.15 1.86 -17.60
C LEU A 18 12.53 2.35 -16.29
N VAL A 19 11.95 1.44 -15.51
CA VAL A 19 11.36 1.77 -14.20
C VAL A 19 12.42 2.20 -13.19
N ALA A 20 13.60 1.57 -13.20
CA ALA A 20 14.70 1.94 -12.32
C ALA A 20 15.21 3.37 -12.61
N GLU A 21 15.22 3.80 -13.88
CA GLU A 21 15.53 5.19 -14.24
C GLU A 21 14.40 6.16 -13.87
N LEU A 22 13.16 5.85 -14.25
CA LEU A 22 12.01 6.72 -14.01
C LEU A 22 11.76 6.99 -12.51
N ASP A 23 11.95 5.98 -11.66
CA ASP A 23 11.71 6.09 -10.20
C ASP A 23 13.01 6.11 -9.38
N LYS A 24 14.15 6.42 -10.03
CA LYS A 24 15.49 6.41 -9.43
C LYS A 24 15.55 7.17 -8.12
N GLY A 25 15.08 8.42 -8.10
CA GLY A 25 15.13 9.28 -6.91
C GLY A 25 14.40 8.66 -5.71
N ARG A 26 13.26 7.99 -5.95
CA ARG A 26 12.51 7.30 -4.89
C ARG A 26 13.23 6.05 -4.40
N ILE A 27 13.77 5.24 -5.32
CA ILE A 27 14.50 4.01 -4.98
C ILE A 27 15.74 4.36 -4.15
N LEU A 28 16.52 5.36 -4.57
CA LEU A 28 17.70 5.83 -3.84
C LEU A 28 17.34 6.41 -2.47
N SER A 29 16.25 7.18 -2.35
CA SER A 29 15.76 7.65 -1.04
C SER A 29 15.39 6.49 -0.10
N ILE A 30 14.83 5.39 -0.63
CA ILE A 30 14.57 4.19 0.16
C ILE A 30 15.89 3.50 0.54
N ALA A 31 16.85 3.41 -0.39
CA ALA A 31 18.16 2.83 -0.14
C ALA A 31 18.92 3.57 0.97
N GLU A 32 18.93 4.91 0.97
CA GLU A 32 19.48 5.72 2.07
C GLU A 32 18.83 5.41 3.42
N ARG A 33 17.51 5.18 3.45
CA ARG A 33 16.81 4.78 4.68
C ARG A 33 17.17 3.37 5.12
N ILE A 34 17.43 2.45 4.19
CA ILE A 34 17.91 1.10 4.50
C ILE A 34 19.30 1.20 5.14
N GLU A 35 20.19 2.00 4.56
CA GLU A 35 21.53 2.25 5.08
C GLU A 35 21.51 2.85 6.49
N LYS A 36 20.80 3.97 6.66
CA LYS A 36 20.64 4.65 7.96
C LYS A 36 20.01 3.77 9.05
N ARG A 37 19.24 2.75 8.66
CA ARG A 37 18.54 1.84 9.59
C ARG A 37 19.34 0.60 9.95
N GLY A 38 20.55 0.44 9.44
CA GLY A 38 21.52 -0.47 10.02
C GLY A 38 21.97 -1.64 9.15
N ILE A 39 21.68 -1.65 7.84
CA ILE A 39 22.00 -2.79 6.97
C ILE A 39 23.51 -3.12 6.96
N ARG A 40 24.38 -2.11 6.98
CA ARG A 40 25.83 -2.32 6.97
C ARG A 40 26.31 -2.98 8.26
N GLN A 41 25.80 -2.52 9.41
CA GLN A 41 26.11 -3.12 10.70
C GLN A 41 25.61 -4.58 10.76
N PHE A 42 24.41 -4.85 10.24
CA PHE A 42 23.88 -6.21 10.14
C PHE A 42 24.78 -7.11 9.31
N LEU A 43 25.22 -6.65 8.13
CA LEU A 43 26.09 -7.41 7.24
C LEU A 43 27.46 -7.67 7.88
N GLN A 44 28.06 -6.65 8.50
CA GLN A 44 29.35 -6.77 9.22
C GLN A 44 29.28 -7.80 10.35
N LYS A 45 28.25 -7.75 11.20
CA LYS A 45 28.04 -8.73 12.28
C LYS A 45 27.85 -10.17 11.75
N THR A 46 27.14 -10.30 10.64
CA THR A 46 26.87 -11.61 10.02
C THR A 46 28.15 -12.20 9.42
N GLN A 47 29.05 -11.35 8.89
CA GLN A 47 30.35 -11.76 8.33
C GLN A 47 31.41 -12.05 9.40
N SER A 48 31.38 -11.38 10.55
CA SER A 48 32.41 -11.50 11.61
C SER A 48 32.26 -12.72 12.54
N GLY A 49 31.27 -13.59 12.31
CA GLY A 49 31.17 -14.89 13.00
C GLY A 49 30.53 -14.86 14.39
N VAL A 50 29.22 -15.14 14.44
CA VAL A 50 28.49 -15.68 15.62
C VAL A 50 27.44 -16.73 15.23
N HIS A 51 27.12 -16.93 13.94
CA HIS A 51 25.99 -17.78 13.48
C HIS A 51 26.33 -18.81 12.40
N ASP A 52 27.63 -19.11 12.20
CA ASP A 52 28.12 -19.74 10.97
C ASP A 52 27.80 -21.24 10.84
N SER A 53 27.50 -21.94 11.93
CA SER A 53 27.48 -23.41 11.90
C SER A 53 26.11 -24.09 11.73
N GLN A 54 24.98 -23.37 11.81
CA GLN A 54 23.67 -24.06 11.87
C GLN A 54 22.61 -23.70 10.84
N LEU A 55 22.75 -22.66 10.00
CA LEU A 55 21.59 -22.15 9.23
C LEU A 55 21.85 -21.59 7.81
N GLN A 56 23.06 -21.67 7.26
CA GLN A 56 23.39 -20.94 6.02
C GLN A 56 23.63 -21.90 4.85
N SER A 57 22.69 -21.96 3.90
CA SER A 57 22.97 -22.59 2.59
C SER A 57 24.05 -21.78 1.85
N GLU A 58 24.94 -22.43 1.12
CA GLU A 58 25.97 -21.77 0.29
C GLU A 58 25.41 -20.62 -0.57
N LYS A 59 24.23 -20.84 -1.19
CA LYS A 59 23.53 -19.82 -2.00
C LYS A 59 23.19 -18.54 -1.22
N PHE A 60 22.88 -18.66 0.07
CA PHE A 60 22.50 -17.53 0.92
C PHE A 60 23.75 -16.73 1.35
N ARG A 61 24.89 -17.39 1.57
CA ARG A 61 26.18 -16.72 1.79
C ARG A 61 26.60 -15.90 0.58
N ILE A 62 26.58 -16.51 -0.61
CA ILE A 62 26.87 -15.82 -1.89
C ILE A 62 25.93 -14.62 -2.07
N TRP A 63 24.65 -14.75 -1.73
CA TRP A 63 23.70 -13.65 -1.80
C TRP A 63 24.03 -12.49 -0.83
N LEU A 64 24.47 -12.79 0.40
CA LEU A 64 24.90 -11.77 1.37
C LEU A 64 26.16 -11.01 0.89
N GLU A 65 27.12 -11.73 0.29
CA GLU A 65 28.36 -11.16 -0.23
C GLU A 65 28.12 -10.22 -1.42
N ASN A 66 27.14 -10.56 -2.26
CA ASN A 66 26.73 -9.77 -3.43
C ASN A 66 25.80 -8.57 -3.08
N CYS A 67 25.77 -8.15 -1.81
CA CYS A 67 24.95 -7.02 -1.40
C CYS A 67 25.41 -5.70 -2.05
N PRO A 68 24.51 -4.94 -2.71
CA PRO A 68 24.88 -3.66 -3.33
C PRO A 68 25.43 -2.62 -2.36
N PHE A 69 25.06 -2.70 -1.07
CA PHE A 69 25.55 -1.79 -0.04
C PHE A 69 27.03 -2.05 0.27
N THR A 70 27.53 -3.28 0.23
CA THR A 70 28.94 -3.61 0.48
C THR A 70 29.80 -3.48 -0.78
N ALA A 71 29.23 -3.80 -1.95
CA ALA A 71 29.94 -3.80 -3.22
C ALA A 71 30.18 -2.41 -3.83
N SER A 72 29.45 -1.37 -3.40
CA SER A 72 29.57 -0.02 -3.92
C SER A 72 30.08 0.96 -2.85
N PRO A 73 31.33 1.46 -2.96
CA PRO A 73 31.87 2.47 -2.04
C PRO A 73 31.37 3.89 -2.36
N SER A 74 30.71 4.09 -3.50
CA SER A 74 30.14 5.39 -3.86
C SER A 74 28.90 5.72 -3.03
N LEU A 75 28.73 7.02 -2.75
CA LEU A 75 27.52 7.57 -2.15
C LEU A 75 26.26 7.07 -2.89
N ILE A 76 25.22 6.70 -2.14
CA ILE A 76 23.98 6.13 -2.68
C ILE A 76 23.36 7.04 -3.75
N GLN A 77 23.48 8.36 -3.62
CA GLN A 77 22.95 9.32 -4.59
C GLN A 77 23.57 9.16 -5.99
N ASN A 78 24.78 8.60 -6.07
CA ASN A 78 25.53 8.43 -7.31
C ASN A 78 25.37 7.03 -7.93
N TRP A 79 24.50 6.19 -7.38
CA TRP A 79 24.26 4.86 -7.93
C TRP A 79 23.73 4.93 -9.37
N THR A 80 24.32 4.09 -10.23
CA THR A 80 23.92 3.97 -11.64
C THR A 80 22.65 3.15 -11.79
N CYS A 81 22.01 3.19 -12.97
CA CYS A 81 20.90 2.30 -13.33
C CYS A 81 21.19 0.85 -12.94
N ALA A 82 22.38 0.38 -13.32
CA ALA A 82 22.80 -0.99 -13.11
C ALA A 82 22.85 -1.34 -11.62
N THR A 83 23.37 -0.44 -10.77
CA THR A 83 23.37 -0.63 -9.32
C THR A 83 21.96 -0.61 -8.74
N THR A 84 21.08 0.26 -9.24
CA THR A 84 19.66 0.32 -8.85
C THR A 84 18.92 -0.97 -9.22
N VAL A 85 19.13 -1.50 -10.42
CA VAL A 85 18.56 -2.77 -10.87
C VAL A 85 19.09 -3.94 -10.03
N LYS A 86 20.40 -3.98 -9.74
CA LYS A 86 21.01 -4.95 -8.82
C LYS A 86 20.35 -4.89 -7.43
N LEU A 87 20.09 -3.71 -6.89
CA LEU A 87 19.36 -3.55 -5.63
C LEU A 87 17.95 -4.13 -5.71
N ILE A 88 17.22 -3.90 -6.79
CA ILE A 88 15.85 -4.44 -6.95
C ILE A 88 15.84 -5.96 -6.98
N HIS A 89 16.76 -6.59 -7.72
CA HIS A 89 16.91 -8.05 -7.73
C HIS A 89 17.29 -8.60 -6.36
N TRP A 90 18.35 -8.04 -5.75
CA TRP A 90 18.83 -8.46 -4.44
C TRP A 90 17.73 -8.35 -3.36
N ALA A 91 16.96 -7.26 -3.38
CA ALA A 91 15.81 -7.06 -2.50
C ALA A 91 14.68 -8.06 -2.75
N SER A 92 14.43 -8.43 -4.00
CA SER A 92 13.45 -9.46 -4.37
C SER A 92 13.83 -10.83 -3.81
N GLU A 93 15.10 -11.20 -3.89
CA GLU A 93 15.61 -12.44 -3.31
C GLU A 93 15.51 -12.45 -1.78
N ALA A 94 15.84 -11.33 -1.13
CA ALA A 94 15.65 -11.15 0.31
C ALA A 94 14.21 -11.49 0.72
N ARG A 95 13.23 -11.00 -0.05
CA ARG A 95 11.81 -11.11 0.27
C ARG A 95 11.23 -12.48 -0.03
N TRP A 96 11.65 -13.12 -1.12
CA TRP A 96 10.97 -14.31 -1.65
C TRP A 96 11.76 -15.61 -1.55
N HIS A 97 13.09 -15.55 -1.51
CA HIS A 97 13.93 -16.74 -1.40
C HIS A 97 14.55 -16.88 0.00
N TYR A 98 14.81 -15.76 0.69
CA TYR A 98 15.58 -15.75 1.93
C TYR A 98 14.85 -15.17 3.14
N ALA A 99 13.53 -15.00 3.06
CA ALA A 99 12.77 -14.33 4.12
C ALA A 99 12.82 -15.07 5.46
N GLU A 100 12.78 -16.40 5.46
CA GLU A 100 12.85 -17.21 6.68
C GLU A 100 14.24 -17.16 7.31
N GLN A 101 15.29 -17.31 6.49
CA GLN A 101 16.68 -17.22 6.92
C GLN A 101 16.98 -15.84 7.54
N LEU A 102 16.53 -14.76 6.88
CA LEU A 102 16.66 -13.40 7.39
C LEU A 102 15.88 -13.19 8.70
N ARG A 103 14.67 -13.75 8.84
CA ARG A 103 13.90 -13.67 10.09
C ARG A 103 14.60 -14.39 11.24
N THR A 104 15.18 -15.56 10.98
CA THR A 104 15.90 -16.32 12.00
C THR A 104 17.13 -15.55 12.49
N LEU A 105 17.94 -15.00 11.58
CA LEU A 105 19.08 -14.17 11.96
C LEU A 105 18.67 -12.90 12.73
N LEU A 106 17.60 -12.24 12.30
CA LEU A 106 17.11 -11.02 12.96
C LEU A 106 16.48 -11.27 14.34
N LYS A 107 16.02 -12.49 14.64
CA LYS A 107 15.56 -12.87 15.98
C LYS A 107 16.71 -13.10 16.96
N LEU A 108 17.87 -13.50 16.45
CA LEU A 108 19.08 -13.73 17.24
C LEU A 108 19.81 -12.42 17.57
N ASP A 109 19.60 -11.36 16.79
CA ASP A 109 20.09 -10.02 17.09
C ASP A 109 19.10 -9.30 18.03
N GLU A 110 19.39 -9.25 19.34
CA GLU A 110 18.56 -8.57 20.34
C GLU A 110 18.34 -7.07 20.04
N SER A 111 19.15 -6.48 19.14
CA SER A 111 18.96 -5.11 18.66
C SER A 111 17.86 -5.04 17.58
N GLN A 112 16.59 -5.11 18.01
CA GLN A 112 15.43 -4.95 17.13
C GLN A 112 15.56 -3.77 16.14
N ARG A 113 15.86 -4.05 14.87
CA ARG A 113 15.60 -3.13 13.75
C ARG A 113 15.21 -3.88 12.46
N GLN A 114 14.03 -4.53 12.48
CA GLN A 114 13.30 -4.95 11.26
C GLN A 114 13.00 -3.79 10.30
N ALA A 115 13.19 -2.56 10.77
CA ALA A 115 12.95 -1.31 10.07
C ALA A 115 13.70 -1.16 8.74
N TRP A 116 14.90 -1.74 8.57
CA TRP A 116 15.60 -1.73 7.28
C TRP A 116 15.02 -2.79 6.33
N LEU A 117 14.65 -3.97 6.85
CA LEU A 117 14.06 -5.07 6.08
C LEU A 117 12.71 -4.65 5.48
N ASP A 118 11.90 -3.90 6.21
CA ASP A 118 10.64 -3.34 5.69
C ASP A 118 10.86 -2.41 4.49
N ASN A 119 11.93 -1.61 4.53
CA ASN A 119 12.27 -0.73 3.41
C ASN A 119 12.86 -1.53 2.25
N LEU A 120 13.64 -2.58 2.52
CA LEU A 120 14.13 -3.49 1.49
C LEU A 120 12.96 -4.19 0.78
N HIS A 121 11.97 -4.65 1.55
CA HIS A 121 10.74 -5.23 1.01
C HIS A 121 9.92 -4.25 0.17
N LYS A 122 10.08 -2.93 0.33
CA LYS A 122 9.48 -1.94 -0.58
C LYS A 122 10.22 -1.91 -1.92
N VAL A 123 11.54 -2.00 -1.92
CA VAL A 123 12.34 -2.07 -3.15
C VAL A 123 12.08 -3.39 -3.91
N ALA A 124 11.93 -4.50 -3.20
CA ALA A 124 11.58 -5.80 -3.76
C ALA A 124 10.28 -5.79 -4.61
N ARG A 125 9.40 -4.81 -4.39
CA ARG A 125 8.10 -4.72 -5.07
C ARG A 125 8.21 -4.25 -6.52
N TYR A 126 9.26 -3.53 -6.87
CA TYR A 126 9.48 -3.15 -8.27
C TYR A 126 9.57 -4.42 -9.13
N HIS A 127 10.36 -5.39 -8.68
CA HIS A 127 10.51 -6.68 -9.36
C HIS A 127 9.16 -7.40 -9.57
N SER A 128 8.36 -7.58 -8.50
CA SER A 128 7.07 -8.28 -8.63
C SER A 128 6.03 -7.50 -9.42
N ALA A 129 6.05 -6.17 -9.35
CA ALA A 129 5.16 -5.31 -10.14
C ALA A 129 5.47 -5.41 -11.64
N ILE A 130 6.76 -5.39 -12.01
CA ILE A 130 7.20 -5.51 -13.41
C ILE A 130 6.81 -6.87 -13.97
N LYS A 131 7.10 -7.96 -13.25
CA LYS A 131 6.66 -9.30 -13.68
C LYS A 131 5.16 -9.41 -13.87
N SER A 132 4.40 -8.85 -12.94
CA SER A 132 2.93 -8.82 -13.05
C SER A 132 2.45 -8.00 -14.24
N MET A 133 3.10 -6.86 -14.50
CA MET A 133 2.78 -5.98 -15.62
C MET A 133 3.08 -6.63 -16.96
N VAL A 134 4.25 -7.25 -17.13
CA VAL A 134 4.61 -8.00 -18.36
C VAL A 134 3.67 -9.16 -18.58
N LYS A 135 3.43 -9.98 -17.54
CA LYS A 135 2.49 -11.10 -17.61
C LYS A 135 1.08 -10.65 -18.00
N PHE A 136 0.63 -9.50 -17.49
CA PHE A 136 -0.67 -8.95 -17.82
C PHE A 136 -0.71 -8.39 -19.24
N ALA A 137 0.36 -7.73 -19.69
CA ALA A 137 0.47 -7.22 -21.06
C ALA A 137 0.49 -8.35 -22.10
N VAL A 138 1.13 -9.48 -21.78
CA VAL A 138 1.10 -10.68 -22.63
C VAL A 138 -0.31 -11.28 -22.68
N LYS A 139 -1.01 -11.34 -21.53
CA LYS A 139 -2.34 -11.94 -21.46
C LYS A 139 -3.44 -11.06 -22.09
N GLU A 140 -3.39 -9.76 -21.84
CA GLU A 140 -4.43 -8.80 -22.20
C GLU A 140 -3.81 -7.56 -22.89
N PRO A 141 -3.18 -7.73 -24.07
CA PRO A 141 -2.46 -6.64 -24.74
C PRO A 141 -3.37 -5.45 -25.06
N GLY A 142 -4.66 -5.70 -25.32
CA GLY A 142 -5.67 -4.69 -25.59
C GLY A 142 -5.94 -3.69 -24.45
N ILE A 143 -5.47 -3.94 -23.23
CA ILE A 143 -5.56 -2.98 -22.12
C ILE A 143 -4.41 -1.96 -22.17
N PHE A 144 -3.29 -2.32 -22.80
CA PHE A 144 -2.09 -1.50 -22.88
C PHE A 144 -2.00 -0.67 -24.17
N VAL A 145 -3.00 -0.75 -25.05
CA VAL A 145 -3.09 0.10 -26.24
C VAL A 145 -3.80 1.41 -25.92
N ASN A 146 -3.42 2.49 -26.62
CA ASN A 146 -4.06 3.80 -26.53
C ASN A 146 -4.16 4.38 -25.10
N ILE A 147 -3.12 4.17 -24.27
CA ILE A 147 -3.05 4.76 -22.94
C ILE A 147 -2.97 6.28 -23.06
N VAL A 148 -3.97 6.98 -22.53
CA VAL A 148 -4.01 8.45 -22.48
C VAL A 148 -3.77 8.92 -21.06
N ILE A 149 -2.75 9.74 -20.86
CA ILE A 149 -2.48 10.39 -19.58
C ILE A 149 -3.22 11.72 -19.53
N ARG A 150 -4.13 11.86 -18.57
CA ARG A 150 -4.83 13.13 -18.30
C ARG A 150 -4.38 13.69 -16.95
N PRO A 151 -3.60 14.78 -16.92
CA PRO A 151 -3.24 15.41 -15.67
C PRO A 151 -4.49 16.06 -15.05
N ILE A 152 -4.72 15.78 -13.77
CA ILE A 152 -5.74 16.45 -12.97
C ILE A 152 -5.01 17.27 -11.91
N ASN A 153 -5.24 18.57 -11.90
CA ASN A 153 -4.68 19.44 -10.88
C ASN A 153 -5.43 19.25 -9.57
N ALA A 154 -4.68 18.97 -8.50
CA ALA A 154 -5.25 18.93 -7.16
C ALA A 154 -5.80 20.32 -6.80
N PRO A 155 -7.01 20.40 -6.20
CA PRO A 155 -7.52 21.68 -5.73
C PRO A 155 -6.67 22.21 -4.58
N ASN A 156 -6.68 23.54 -4.41
CA ASN A 156 -5.99 24.19 -3.30
C ASN A 156 -6.47 23.63 -1.95
N PRO A 157 -5.55 23.36 -1.01
CA PRO A 157 -5.91 22.96 0.33
C PRO A 157 -6.81 24.00 1.00
N ARG A 158 -7.72 23.54 1.86
CA ARG A 158 -8.63 24.41 2.61
C ARG A 158 -8.28 24.42 4.07
N ARG A 159 -8.01 25.61 4.60
CA ARG A 159 -7.79 25.77 6.04
C ARG A 159 -9.07 25.45 6.78
N PHE A 160 -9.03 24.44 7.63
CA PHE A 160 -10.09 24.11 8.57
C PHE A 160 -9.70 24.57 9.97
N LYS A 161 -10.67 25.18 10.63
CA LYS A 161 -10.65 25.44 12.07
C LYS A 161 -12.04 25.06 12.57
N PHE A 162 -12.10 24.40 13.72
CA PHE A 162 -13.38 24.29 14.41
C PHE A 162 -13.95 25.70 14.64
N PRO A 163 -15.28 25.87 14.55
CA PRO A 163 -15.93 27.08 15.04
C PRO A 163 -15.47 27.39 16.47
N ASN A 164 -15.52 28.66 16.90
CA ASN A 164 -15.08 29.11 18.23
C ASN A 164 -15.96 28.57 19.39
N ASP A 165 -16.59 27.40 19.24
CA ASP A 165 -17.29 26.70 20.28
C ASP A 165 -16.33 26.31 21.40
N LYS A 166 -16.78 26.53 22.65
CA LYS A 166 -15.97 26.25 23.83
C LYS A 166 -15.69 24.75 24.01
N ALA A 167 -16.58 23.88 23.55
CA ALA A 167 -16.49 22.42 23.77
C ALA A 167 -17.07 21.57 22.60
N PRO A 168 -16.44 21.58 21.40
CA PRO A 168 -16.90 20.83 20.23
C PRO A 168 -16.83 19.31 20.41
N LEU A 169 -15.83 18.78 21.12
CA LEU A 169 -15.75 17.33 21.38
C LEU A 169 -16.91 16.90 22.28
N LEU A 170 -17.18 17.65 23.34
CA LEU A 170 -18.28 17.37 24.27
C LEU A 170 -19.62 17.36 23.54
N ALA A 171 -19.85 18.32 22.64
CA ALA A 171 -21.07 18.37 21.83
C ALA A 171 -21.22 17.11 20.96
N VAL A 172 -20.15 16.71 20.25
CA VAL A 172 -20.17 15.51 19.41
C VAL A 172 -20.37 14.24 20.26
N VAL A 173 -19.64 14.09 21.36
CA VAL A 173 -19.79 12.94 22.27
C VAL A 173 -21.21 12.89 22.81
N ARG A 174 -21.80 14.03 23.19
CA ARG A 174 -23.20 14.11 23.63
C ARG A 174 -24.17 13.63 22.57
N THR A 175 -23.99 14.02 21.31
CA THR A 175 -24.80 13.52 20.20
C THR A 175 -24.59 12.01 19.95
N LEU A 176 -23.38 11.50 20.19
CA LEU A 176 -23.03 10.11 19.94
C LEU A 176 -23.49 9.14 21.03
N VAL A 177 -23.41 9.52 22.31
CA VAL A 177 -23.66 8.59 23.43
C VAL A 177 -24.74 9.07 24.41
N GLY A 178 -25.25 10.30 24.27
CA GLY A 178 -26.36 10.79 25.08
C GLY A 178 -26.04 10.80 26.58
N LYS A 179 -26.73 9.98 27.37
CA LYS A 179 -26.61 9.95 28.83
C LYS A 179 -25.19 9.57 29.31
N ASP A 180 -24.46 8.79 28.52
CA ASP A 180 -23.11 8.32 28.88
C ASP A 180 -21.99 9.36 28.63
N THR A 181 -22.35 10.61 28.32
CA THR A 181 -21.40 11.66 27.90
C THR A 181 -20.26 11.85 28.89
N ASN A 182 -20.57 12.13 30.16
CA ASN A 182 -19.56 12.46 31.17
C ASN A 182 -18.61 11.28 31.41
N SER A 183 -19.16 10.08 31.60
CA SER A 183 -18.37 8.85 31.75
C SER A 183 -17.47 8.58 30.54
N THR A 184 -17.95 8.87 29.33
CA THR A 184 -17.17 8.70 28.10
C THR A 184 -16.03 9.73 28.02
N MET A 185 -16.28 10.98 28.41
CA MET A 185 -15.25 12.03 28.45
C MET A 185 -14.14 11.69 29.46
N GLU A 186 -14.49 11.25 30.66
CA GLU A 186 -13.52 10.79 31.68
C GLU A 186 -12.68 9.61 31.17
N LYS A 187 -13.32 8.64 30.51
CA LYS A 187 -12.61 7.50 29.88
C LYS A 187 -11.67 7.96 28.78
N LEU A 188 -12.06 8.96 27.98
CA LEU A 188 -11.20 9.54 26.94
C LEU A 188 -9.98 10.24 27.55
N GLU A 189 -10.15 11.02 28.60
CA GLU A 189 -9.07 11.68 29.34
C GLU A 189 -8.06 10.66 29.87
N LYS A 190 -8.56 9.60 30.53
CA LYS A 190 -7.74 8.50 31.05
C LYS A 190 -7.02 7.76 29.92
N HIS A 191 -7.73 7.38 28.87
CA HIS A 191 -7.17 6.61 27.75
C HIS A 191 -6.10 7.40 26.98
N LEU A 192 -6.28 8.72 26.82
CA LEU A 192 -5.34 9.59 26.11
C LEU A 192 -4.25 10.18 27.00
N GLY A 193 -4.31 9.95 28.32
CA GLY A 193 -3.36 10.48 29.29
C GLY A 193 -3.35 12.01 29.35
N THR A 194 -4.52 12.65 29.30
CA THR A 194 -4.63 14.12 29.29
C THR A 194 -5.83 14.59 30.09
N GLN A 195 -5.70 15.73 30.78
CA GLN A 195 -6.77 16.37 31.55
C GLN A 195 -7.61 17.35 30.71
N ASP A 196 -7.22 17.62 29.45
CA ASP A 196 -7.95 18.51 28.54
C ASP A 196 -7.98 17.93 27.12
N VAL A 197 -8.92 17.01 26.90
CA VAL A 197 -9.15 16.37 25.60
C VAL A 197 -9.64 17.36 24.53
N GLU A 198 -10.31 18.44 24.94
CA GLU A 198 -10.78 19.50 24.04
C GLU A 198 -9.60 20.31 23.49
N ALA A 199 -8.65 20.71 24.33
CA ALA A 199 -7.43 21.37 23.87
C ALA A 199 -6.61 20.45 22.96
N ARG A 200 -6.58 19.14 23.24
CA ARG A 200 -5.95 18.16 22.36
C ARG A 200 -6.64 18.12 20.99
N LEU A 201 -7.96 18.07 20.93
CA LEU A 201 -8.73 18.14 19.67
C LEU A 201 -8.45 19.46 18.93
N ARG A 202 -8.55 20.60 19.61
CA ARG A 202 -8.30 21.93 19.01
C ARG A 202 -6.91 22.05 18.40
N ARG A 203 -5.87 21.50 19.06
CA ARG A 203 -4.52 21.43 18.50
C ARG A 203 -4.46 20.52 17.27
N ALA A 204 -5.10 19.35 17.33
CA ALA A 204 -5.11 18.39 16.23
C ALA A 204 -5.90 18.88 15.00
N CYS A 205 -6.85 19.80 15.17
CA CYS A 205 -7.78 20.23 14.12
C CYS A 205 -7.45 21.58 13.47
N ARG A 206 -6.23 22.08 13.67
CA ARG A 206 -5.64 23.13 12.81
C ARG A 206 -5.08 22.46 11.56
N LEU A 207 -5.97 22.16 10.61
CA LEU A 207 -5.65 21.31 9.48
C LEU A 207 -5.77 22.08 8.17
N GLU A 208 -4.90 21.72 7.24
CA GLU A 208 -5.10 22.02 5.83
C GLU A 208 -5.76 20.80 5.19
N LEU A 209 -7.05 20.93 4.91
CA LEU A 209 -7.83 19.86 4.28
C LEU A 209 -7.38 19.71 2.84
N THR A 210 -7.07 18.49 2.43
CA THR A 210 -6.61 18.14 1.09
C THR A 210 -7.55 17.12 0.45
N LEU A 211 -7.80 17.29 -0.84
CA LEU A 211 -8.56 16.33 -1.61
C LEU A 211 -7.61 15.21 -2.03
N HIS A 212 -7.85 14.01 -1.52
CA HIS A 212 -7.07 12.84 -1.92
C HIS A 212 -7.28 12.52 -3.42
N ALA A 213 -6.30 11.86 -4.03
CA ALA A 213 -6.31 11.56 -5.48
C ALA A 213 -7.53 10.73 -5.89
N GLU A 214 -7.97 9.79 -5.06
CA GLU A 214 -9.16 8.98 -5.32
C GLU A 214 -10.42 9.85 -5.44
N MET A 215 -10.53 10.89 -4.62
CA MET A 215 -11.66 11.83 -4.66
C MET A 215 -11.54 12.81 -5.83
N GLN A 216 -10.32 13.17 -6.24
CA GLN A 216 -10.09 13.95 -7.47
C GLN A 216 -10.59 13.19 -8.71
N ILE A 217 -10.35 11.87 -8.78
CA ILE A 217 -10.85 11.00 -9.85
C ILE A 217 -12.38 10.94 -9.84
N VAL A 218 -13.01 10.82 -8.66
CA VAL A 218 -14.48 10.86 -8.55
C VAL A 218 -15.02 12.16 -9.14
N VAL A 219 -14.50 13.30 -8.68
CA VAL A 219 -14.93 14.62 -9.15
C VAL A 219 -14.73 14.79 -10.66
N PHE A 220 -13.61 14.29 -11.20
CA PHE A 220 -13.36 14.33 -12.64
C PHE A 220 -14.47 13.63 -13.43
N TYR A 221 -14.90 12.44 -13.01
CA TYR A 221 -15.95 11.69 -13.70
C TYR A 221 -17.37 12.18 -13.39
N GLU A 222 -17.60 12.85 -12.27
CA GLU A 222 -18.86 13.57 -12.02
C GLU A 222 -19.06 14.70 -13.05
N VAL A 223 -18.00 15.45 -13.35
CA VAL A 223 -18.04 16.55 -14.33
C VAL A 223 -17.99 16.03 -15.77
N ASN A 224 -17.44 14.83 -15.99
CA ASN A 224 -17.27 14.23 -17.30
C ASN A 224 -17.92 12.83 -17.37
N PRO A 225 -19.25 12.71 -17.25
CA PRO A 225 -19.93 11.41 -17.17
C PRO A 225 -19.69 10.54 -18.41
N GLY A 226 -19.56 11.15 -19.61
CA GLY A 226 -19.26 10.44 -20.85
C GLY A 226 -17.86 9.83 -20.93
N LEU A 227 -16.94 10.21 -20.02
CA LEU A 227 -15.59 9.66 -19.94
C LEU A 227 -15.44 8.56 -18.90
N ALA A 228 -16.50 8.23 -18.16
CA ALA A 228 -16.41 7.29 -17.06
C ALA A 228 -15.97 5.90 -17.57
N PRO A 229 -14.94 5.26 -16.97
CA PRO A 229 -14.30 4.05 -17.51
C PRO A 229 -15.14 2.78 -17.31
N HIS A 230 -15.32 1.96 -18.35
CA HIS A 230 -16.07 0.70 -18.26
C HIS A 230 -15.66 -0.15 -17.04
N LEU A 231 -14.35 -0.32 -16.85
CA LEU A 231 -13.80 -0.87 -15.64
C LEU A 231 -13.73 0.21 -14.55
N ARG A 232 -14.63 0.12 -13.56
CA ARG A 232 -14.72 1.07 -12.44
C ARG A 232 -13.66 0.82 -11.36
N LEU A 233 -12.40 0.59 -11.75
CA LEU A 233 -11.29 0.30 -10.86
C LEU A 233 -10.29 1.45 -10.82
N ILE A 234 -9.85 1.82 -9.62
CA ILE A 234 -8.81 2.82 -9.38
C ILE A 234 -7.53 2.09 -8.97
N GLY A 235 -6.52 2.12 -9.86
CA GLY A 235 -5.15 1.74 -9.55
C GLY A 235 -4.47 2.83 -8.72
N THR A 236 -3.98 2.49 -7.53
CA THR A 236 -3.37 3.46 -6.62
C THR A 236 -1.98 3.02 -6.18
N SER A 237 -1.03 3.96 -6.11
CA SER A 237 0.34 3.71 -5.63
C SER A 237 0.44 3.53 -4.11
N LYS A 238 -0.64 3.83 -3.38
CA LYS A 238 -0.90 3.51 -1.97
C LYS A 238 -2.32 2.98 -1.86
N LYS A 239 -2.61 2.05 -0.96
CA LYS A 239 -4.00 1.66 -0.68
C LYS A 239 -4.85 2.90 -0.38
N ALA A 240 -6.14 2.83 -0.67
CA ALA A 240 -7.05 3.91 -0.31
C ALA A 240 -7.14 4.08 1.21
N CYS A 241 -7.39 5.31 1.65
CA CYS A 241 -7.69 5.56 3.06
C CYS A 241 -9.11 5.10 3.42
N PHE A 242 -9.39 4.97 4.72
CA PHE A 242 -10.71 4.55 5.19
C PHE A 242 -11.83 5.43 4.62
N LEU A 243 -11.64 6.76 4.62
CA LEU A 243 -12.63 7.73 4.16
C LEU A 243 -12.84 7.66 2.64
N CYS A 244 -11.76 7.55 1.85
CA CYS A 244 -11.86 7.35 0.40
C CYS A 244 -12.60 6.05 0.08
N ASP A 245 -12.20 4.92 0.67
CA ASP A 245 -12.82 3.61 0.43
C ASP A 245 -14.31 3.60 0.78
N LYS A 246 -14.67 4.14 1.95
CA LYS A 246 -16.07 4.22 2.37
C LYS A 246 -16.89 5.15 1.49
N TYR A 247 -16.36 6.31 1.11
CA TYR A 247 -17.06 7.22 0.21
C TYR A 247 -17.34 6.56 -1.15
N LEU A 248 -16.33 5.92 -1.74
CA LEU A 248 -16.44 5.22 -3.02
C LEU A 248 -17.56 4.17 -3.04
N ARG A 249 -17.72 3.40 -1.96
CA ARG A 249 -18.80 2.39 -1.83
C ARG A 249 -20.20 3.00 -1.87
N HIS A 250 -20.36 4.22 -1.36
CA HIS A 250 -21.64 4.92 -1.35
C HIS A 250 -21.89 5.74 -2.62
N HIS A 251 -20.88 5.89 -3.47
CA HIS A 251 -20.92 6.76 -4.63
C HIS A 251 -21.60 6.09 -5.85
N PRO A 252 -22.52 6.77 -6.57
CA PRO A 252 -23.23 6.20 -7.73
C PRO A 252 -22.35 5.73 -8.88
N LEU A 253 -21.15 6.32 -9.05
CA LEU A 253 -20.19 5.88 -10.08
C LEU A 253 -19.66 4.45 -9.84
N ARG A 254 -19.82 3.91 -8.63
CA ARG A 254 -19.34 2.57 -8.23
C ARG A 254 -17.86 2.33 -8.55
N LEU A 255 -17.04 3.38 -8.46
CA LEU A 255 -15.59 3.28 -8.54
C LEU A 255 -15.08 2.52 -7.32
N GLN A 256 -14.09 1.65 -7.52
CA GLN A 256 -13.50 0.81 -6.47
C GLN A 256 -11.99 1.00 -6.45
N ALA A 257 -11.41 1.18 -5.26
CA ALA A 257 -9.97 1.12 -5.10
C ALA A 257 -9.53 -0.35 -4.95
N SER A 258 -8.31 -0.67 -5.37
CA SER A 258 -7.79 -2.05 -5.28
C SER A 258 -7.69 -2.61 -3.85
N ALA A 259 -7.47 -1.74 -2.86
CA ALA A 259 -7.44 -2.10 -1.45
C ALA A 259 -7.48 -0.85 -0.55
N CYS A 260 -7.78 -1.04 0.74
CA CYS A 260 -7.84 -0.01 1.76
C CYS A 260 -6.88 -0.31 2.92
N HIS A 261 -6.12 0.68 3.41
CA HIS A 261 -5.20 0.53 4.56
C HIS A 261 -5.86 0.89 5.91
N GLN A 262 -7.17 1.18 5.93
CA GLN A 262 -7.98 1.42 7.14
C GLN A 262 -7.55 2.62 8.02
N LYS A 263 -6.65 3.49 7.53
CA LYS A 263 -6.24 4.68 8.27
C LYS A 263 -7.15 5.85 7.91
N ILE A 264 -7.49 6.61 8.94
CA ILE A 264 -8.28 7.84 8.86
C ILE A 264 -7.29 9.00 8.80
N TYR A 265 -7.41 9.86 7.78
CA TYR A 265 -6.63 11.09 7.68
C TYR A 265 -7.52 12.26 8.10
N PRO A 266 -7.23 12.92 9.24
CA PRO A 266 -8.03 14.07 9.69
C PRO A 266 -8.04 15.23 8.69
N SER A 267 -6.98 15.37 7.89
CA SER A 267 -6.86 16.37 6.83
C SER A 267 -7.64 16.02 5.55
N TRP A 268 -8.47 14.98 5.54
CA TRP A 268 -9.21 14.58 4.36
C TRP A 268 -10.34 15.56 4.06
N MET A 269 -10.40 16.06 2.82
CA MET A 269 -11.47 16.92 2.33
C MET A 269 -12.55 16.11 1.61
N PRO A 270 -13.84 16.21 2.00
CA PRO A 270 -14.92 15.56 1.27
C PRO A 270 -15.23 16.23 -0.08
N PRO A 271 -15.62 15.46 -1.11
CA PRO A 271 -16.31 16.00 -2.28
C PRO A 271 -17.82 16.18 -2.01
N PRO A 272 -18.49 17.11 -2.73
CA PRO A 272 -17.90 18.08 -3.63
C PRO A 272 -17.28 19.24 -2.85
N TYR A 273 -16.03 19.59 -3.20
CA TYR A 273 -15.40 20.79 -2.65
C TYR A 273 -15.85 22.06 -3.40
N TYR A 274 -16.50 21.93 -4.55
CA TYR A 274 -17.04 23.02 -5.37
C TYR A 274 -18.57 23.13 -5.18
N LYS A 275 -19.15 24.26 -5.60
CA LYS A 275 -20.61 24.43 -5.55
C LYS A 275 -21.25 23.47 -6.56
N VAL A 276 -22.08 22.55 -6.08
CA VAL A 276 -22.85 21.65 -6.95
C VAL A 276 -24.32 22.06 -6.95
N THR A 277 -24.90 22.18 -8.14
CA THR A 277 -26.33 22.38 -8.35
C THR A 277 -27.05 21.04 -8.30
N GLY A 278 -27.87 20.80 -7.28
CA GLY A 278 -28.73 19.60 -7.18
C GLY A 278 -28.63 18.87 -5.82
N LYS A 279 -29.74 18.25 -5.39
CA LYS A 279 -29.84 17.57 -4.07
C LYS A 279 -29.13 16.20 -4.02
N SER A 280 -28.93 15.55 -5.18
CA SER A 280 -28.44 14.16 -5.30
C SER A 280 -26.97 13.97 -4.89
N THR A 281 -26.13 15.01 -4.97
CA THR A 281 -24.68 14.91 -4.76
C THR A 281 -24.24 14.82 -3.30
N LYS A 282 -25.13 15.09 -2.34
CA LYS A 282 -24.83 15.00 -0.91
C LYS A 282 -25.09 13.61 -0.31
N LEU A 283 -25.83 12.74 -1.01
CA LEU A 283 -26.23 11.45 -0.47
C LEU A 283 -25.04 10.55 -0.08
N PRO A 284 -23.96 10.41 -0.88
CA PRO A 284 -22.81 9.61 -0.49
C PRO A 284 -22.14 10.13 0.78
N PHE A 285 -22.05 11.45 0.92
CA PHE A 285 -21.49 12.08 2.11
C PHE A 285 -22.35 11.83 3.35
N ILE A 286 -23.68 11.96 3.25
CA ILE A 286 -24.60 11.66 4.35
C ILE A 286 -24.47 10.20 4.81
N LYS A 287 -24.40 9.25 3.87
CA LYS A 287 -24.20 7.83 4.19
C LYS A 287 -22.84 7.59 4.85
N LEU A 288 -21.79 8.22 4.35
CA LEU A 288 -20.46 8.18 4.98
C LEU A 288 -20.49 8.72 6.41
N SER A 289 -21.14 9.86 6.66
CA SER A 289 -21.31 10.41 8.00
C SER A 289 -22.01 9.43 8.94
N GLY A 290 -23.10 8.80 8.47
CA GLY A 290 -23.80 7.76 9.25
C GLY A 290 -22.91 6.55 9.58
N ASP A 291 -22.12 6.07 8.62
CA ASP A 291 -21.16 4.98 8.84
C ASP A 291 -20.09 5.35 9.88
N ILE A 292 -19.54 6.56 9.78
CA ILE A 292 -18.53 7.08 10.71
C ILE A 292 -19.14 7.18 12.11
N GLU A 293 -20.32 7.78 12.26
CA GLU A 293 -20.97 7.91 13.56
C GLU A 293 -21.25 6.54 14.19
N LYS A 294 -21.77 5.59 13.41
CA LYS A 294 -22.04 4.23 13.90
C LYS A 294 -20.76 3.56 14.40
N LEU A 295 -19.67 3.65 13.62
CA LEU A 295 -18.38 3.10 14.01
C LEU A 295 -17.81 3.80 15.25
N THR A 296 -17.87 5.13 15.31
CA THR A 296 -17.39 5.90 16.46
C THR A 296 -18.17 5.54 17.73
N ARG A 297 -19.49 5.37 17.66
CA ARG A 297 -20.30 4.91 18.82
C ARG A 297 -19.85 3.53 19.31
N GLN A 298 -19.54 2.61 18.40
CA GLN A 298 -19.05 1.28 18.76
C GLN A 298 -17.66 1.34 19.38
N GLU A 299 -16.73 2.10 18.79
CA GLU A 299 -15.36 2.25 19.29
C GLU A 299 -15.32 2.96 20.65
N LEU A 300 -16.14 3.99 20.87
CA LEU A 300 -16.25 4.65 22.19
C LEU A 300 -16.73 3.68 23.29
N LYS A 301 -17.55 2.69 22.94
CA LYS A 301 -18.02 1.67 23.89
C LYS A 301 -16.96 0.61 24.21
N VAL A 302 -16.20 0.17 23.20
CA VAL A 302 -15.35 -1.03 23.30
C VAL A 302 -13.86 -0.71 23.46
N ALA A 303 -13.36 0.34 22.81
CA ALA A 303 -11.93 0.58 22.67
C ALA A 303 -11.31 1.46 23.76
N LEU A 304 -12.12 2.24 24.49
CA LEU A 304 -11.58 3.11 25.55
C LEU A 304 -10.96 2.35 26.72
N THR A 305 -11.33 1.08 26.89
CA THR A 305 -10.75 0.17 27.90
C THR A 305 -9.67 -0.75 27.32
N ALA A 306 -9.51 -0.79 26.00
CA ALA A 306 -8.52 -1.61 25.34
C ALA A 306 -7.15 -0.90 25.30
N PRO A 307 -6.02 -1.65 25.21
CA PRO A 307 -4.72 -1.05 24.94
C PRO A 307 -4.71 -0.29 23.62
N LEU A 308 -3.89 0.77 23.54
CA LEU A 308 -3.67 1.51 22.30
C LEU A 308 -3.17 0.57 21.20
N ARG A 309 -3.79 0.65 20.02
CA ARG A 309 -3.38 -0.15 18.87
C ARG A 309 -1.96 0.26 18.44
N PRO A 310 -1.08 -0.69 18.09
CA PRO A 310 0.22 -0.37 17.51
C PRO A 310 0.09 0.50 16.24
N PRO A 311 1.09 1.34 15.94
CA PRO A 311 1.10 2.12 14.70
C PRO A 311 1.04 1.21 13.47
N ASN A 312 0.09 1.43 12.58
CA ASN A 312 0.03 0.75 11.28
C ASN A 312 0.84 1.53 10.24
N TYR A 313 1.79 0.88 9.55
CA TYR A 313 2.64 1.54 8.56
C TYR A 313 1.93 1.71 7.20
N ASP A 314 1.70 2.97 6.80
CA ASP A 314 0.99 3.42 5.59
C ASP A 314 1.52 2.91 4.24
N SER A 315 2.70 2.29 4.20
CA SER A 315 3.47 2.07 2.96
C SER A 315 3.26 0.70 2.31
N THR A 316 2.07 0.12 2.44
CA THR A 316 1.68 -1.01 1.58
C THR A 316 0.86 -0.46 0.41
N ALA A 317 1.50 -0.13 -0.71
CA ALA A 317 0.80 -0.10 -2.01
C ALA A 317 0.08 -1.44 -2.21
N GLY A 318 -1.11 -1.51 -2.81
CA GLY A 318 -1.76 -2.73 -3.38
C GLY A 318 -1.84 -4.05 -2.57
N PRO A 319 -2.62 -5.04 -3.07
CA PRO A 319 -2.65 -6.38 -2.50
C PRO A 319 -1.26 -7.02 -2.51
N SER A 320 -1.03 -8.00 -1.63
CA SER A 320 0.09 -8.92 -1.79
C SER A 320 -0.04 -9.56 -3.17
N LEU A 321 0.80 -9.15 -4.13
CA LEU A 321 0.97 -9.91 -5.36
C LEU A 321 1.36 -11.31 -4.91
N THR A 322 0.46 -12.26 -5.12
CA THR A 322 0.55 -13.65 -4.68
C THR A 322 1.84 -14.29 -5.22
N LEU A 323 2.29 -15.38 -4.58
CA LEU A 323 3.47 -16.18 -4.99
C LEU A 323 3.53 -16.49 -6.50
N THR A 324 2.39 -16.50 -7.20
CA THR A 324 2.28 -16.71 -8.65
C THR A 324 2.74 -15.53 -9.52
N ALA A 325 3.03 -14.36 -8.94
CA ALA A 325 3.53 -13.17 -9.63
C ALA A 325 5.05 -13.15 -9.83
N THR A 326 5.80 -14.06 -9.17
CA THR A 326 7.27 -14.11 -9.24
C THR A 326 7.80 -15.13 -10.25
N MET A 327 6.95 -16.05 -10.71
CA MET A 327 7.29 -17.08 -11.70
C MET A 327 7.34 -16.49 -13.11
N PRO A 328 8.41 -16.75 -13.91
CA PRO A 328 8.45 -16.41 -15.33
C PRO A 328 7.28 -17.01 -16.11
N THR A 329 6.80 -16.31 -17.13
CA THR A 329 5.66 -16.72 -17.98
C THR A 329 5.88 -18.09 -18.65
N GLU A 330 7.12 -18.36 -19.08
CA GLU A 330 7.54 -19.58 -19.77
C GLU A 330 7.43 -20.85 -18.90
N LEU A 331 7.52 -20.71 -17.57
CA LEU A 331 7.41 -21.84 -16.63
C LEU A 331 5.96 -22.33 -16.47
N ARG A 332 4.97 -21.55 -16.93
CA ARG A 332 3.56 -21.92 -16.85
C ARG A 332 3.11 -22.75 -18.05
N SER A 333 3.56 -22.39 -19.25
CA SER A 333 3.30 -23.16 -20.48
C SER A 333 3.94 -24.55 -20.44
N LEU A 334 5.09 -24.71 -19.77
CA LEU A 334 5.73 -26.02 -19.52
C LEU A 334 5.03 -26.90 -18.48
N ARG A 335 4.22 -26.31 -17.58
CA ARG A 335 3.43 -27.09 -16.59
C ARG A 335 2.11 -27.56 -17.18
N GLU A 336 1.51 -26.79 -18.08
CA GLU A 336 0.27 -27.16 -18.78
C GLU A 336 0.52 -28.25 -19.85
N THR A 337 1.73 -28.35 -20.39
CA THR A 337 2.13 -29.41 -21.34
C THR A 337 2.56 -30.73 -20.68
N ARG A 338 2.62 -30.81 -19.35
CA ARG A 338 2.98 -32.04 -18.61
C ARG A 338 1.82 -32.74 -17.91
N ALA A 339 0.59 -32.24 -18.07
CA ALA A 339 -0.60 -32.96 -17.67
C ALA A 339 -1.02 -33.86 -18.85
N GLU A 340 -0.56 -35.11 -18.86
CA GLU A 340 -1.12 -36.12 -19.78
C GLU A 340 -2.60 -36.35 -19.46
N PRO A 341 -3.45 -36.55 -20.48
CA PRO A 341 -4.85 -36.90 -20.28
C PRO A 341 -4.95 -38.38 -19.90
N THR A 342 -5.26 -38.67 -18.64
CA THR A 342 -5.75 -40.01 -18.27
C THR A 342 -7.17 -40.17 -18.79
N VAL A 343 -7.29 -40.96 -19.87
CA VAL A 343 -8.54 -41.49 -20.42
C VAL A 343 -8.99 -42.72 -19.61
N GLY A 344 -10.29 -42.81 -19.32
CA GLY A 344 -10.99 -43.94 -18.70
C GLY A 344 -11.24 -43.70 -17.20
N ASP A 345 -12.46 -43.71 -16.66
CA ASP A 345 -13.57 -44.60 -17.00
C ASP A 345 -14.92 -43.92 -16.70
N ASP A 346 -15.85 -44.06 -17.64
CA ASP A 346 -17.28 -43.81 -17.44
C ASP A 346 -17.87 -44.88 -16.52
N ARG A 347 -18.72 -44.50 -15.55
CA ARG A 347 -20.09 -45.05 -15.36
C ARG A 347 -20.73 -44.65 -14.01
N PHE A 348 -22.05 -44.48 -14.12
CA PHE A 348 -23.12 -44.31 -13.11
C PHE A 348 -23.28 -42.89 -12.54
N SER A 349 -24.25 -42.08 -12.98
CA SER A 349 -25.73 -42.20 -13.02
C SER A 349 -26.39 -41.62 -11.77
N GLU A 350 -27.20 -40.60 -12.03
CA GLU A 350 -28.49 -40.25 -11.41
C GLU A 350 -28.58 -39.68 -9.99
N ASP A 351 -29.18 -38.48 -9.97
CA ASP A 351 -30.33 -38.05 -9.16
C ASP A 351 -30.18 -37.39 -7.77
N SER A 352 -30.74 -36.17 -7.75
CA SER A 352 -31.63 -35.55 -6.74
C SER A 352 -31.08 -35.27 -5.34
N ASP A 353 -30.78 -34.00 -5.03
CA ASP A 353 -31.73 -32.96 -4.56
C ASP A 353 -31.02 -31.60 -4.39
#